data_AF-A0A948JBQ2-F1
#
_entry.id   AF-A0A948JBQ2-F1
#
_cell.length_a   1.000
_cell.length_b   1.000
_cell.length_c   1.000
_cell.angle_alpha   90.00
_cell.angle_beta   90.00
_cell.angle_gamma   90.00
#
_symmetry.space_group_name_H-M   'P 1'
#
loop_
_entity.id
_entity.type
_entity.pdbx_description
1 polymer ?
#
loop_
_entity_poly.entity_id
_entity_poly.type
_entity_poly.pdbx_seq_one_letter_code
_entity_poly.pdbx_strand_id
1 'polypeptide(L)'
;MRKILSIMKEIRKGQLSDQGVSAARMQEAEDAFGFLDRELSGIKPTGTNEKLAEVMTSADFTYAIQEFVQRKMLGAYQQQTFAFEPLVFTDTLPNYLPVTRYLDQAGVDDLEYVGEKGQARPGYVTDATKKQWQVYRWEKQYDFSYEALKNDDIGYLENVAELMGQA
;
A
#
# COMPACT_ATOMS: atom_id res chain seq x y z
N MET A 1 3.18 5.01 29.60
CA MET A 1 3.32 6.14 30.55
C MET A 1 1.97 6.57 31.14
N ARG A 2 0.92 6.83 30.34
CA ARG A 2 -0.43 7.20 30.83
C ARG A 2 -1.03 6.23 31.87
N LYS A 3 -0.91 4.92 31.64
CA LYS A 3 -1.38 3.90 32.59
C LYS A 3 -0.70 4.01 33.96
N ILE A 4 0.58 4.39 34.00
CA ILE A 4 1.35 4.57 35.24
C ILE A 4 0.86 5.81 35.98
N LEU A 5 0.70 6.95 35.29
CA LEU A 5 0.20 8.18 35.90
C LEU A 5 -1.25 8.05 36.39
N SER A 6 -2.09 7.32 35.66
CA SER A 6 -3.47 6.99 36.09
C SER A 6 -3.49 6.18 37.39
N ILE A 7 -2.66 5.14 37.47
CA ILE A 7 -2.55 4.31 38.68
C ILE A 7 -1.99 5.14 39.84
N MET A 8 -0.98 5.99 39.61
CA MET A 8 -0.44 6.88 40.64
C MET A 8 -1.46 7.91 41.12
N LYS A 9 -2.29 8.46 40.22
CA LYS A 9 -3.40 9.35 40.55
C LYS A 9 -4.41 8.65 41.46
N GLU A 10 -4.83 7.43 41.11
CA GLU A 10 -5.77 6.63 41.91
C GLU A 10 -5.21 6.28 43.30
N ILE A 11 -3.96 5.84 43.37
CA ILE A 11 -3.28 5.54 44.65
C ILE A 11 -3.20 6.80 45.51
N ARG A 12 -2.82 7.94 44.95
CA ARG A 12 -2.70 9.18 45.71
C ARG A 12 -4.05 9.69 46.19
N LYS A 13 -5.11 9.54 45.39
CA LYS A 13 -6.48 9.86 45.78
C LYS A 13 -6.97 8.99 46.93
N GLY A 14 -6.69 7.68 46.87
CA GLY A 14 -6.95 6.74 47.97
C GLY A 14 -6.27 7.17 49.27
N GLN A 15 -4.97 7.47 49.21
CA GLN A 15 -4.20 7.93 50.39
C GLN A 15 -4.75 9.22 51.00
N LEU A 16 -5.17 10.19 50.17
CA LEU A 16 -5.72 11.46 50.66
C LEU A 16 -7.12 11.29 51.24
N SER A 17 -7.91 10.37 50.69
CA SER A 17 -9.22 9.97 51.23
C SER A 17 -9.06 9.31 52.61
N ASP A 18 -8.12 8.38 52.76
CA ASP A 18 -7.84 7.68 54.02
C ASP A 18 -7.33 8.61 55.12
N GLN A 19 -6.66 9.71 54.73
CA GLN A 19 -6.19 10.76 55.64
C GLN A 19 -7.26 11.80 55.99
N GLY A 20 -8.49 11.68 55.48
CA GLY A 20 -9.59 12.61 55.75
C GLY A 20 -9.34 14.03 55.23
N VAL A 21 -8.54 14.17 54.17
CA VAL A 21 -8.16 15.48 53.63
C VAL A 21 -9.35 16.11 52.88
N SER A 22 -9.45 17.44 52.92
CA SER A 22 -10.54 18.18 52.27
C SER A 22 -10.60 17.96 50.76
N ALA A 23 -11.82 18.07 50.19
CA ALA A 23 -12.07 17.89 48.77
C ALA A 23 -11.24 18.81 47.86
N ALA A 24 -10.90 20.01 48.32
CA ALA A 24 -10.06 20.96 47.58
C ALA A 24 -8.64 20.43 47.35
N ARG A 25 -8.05 19.76 48.36
CA ARG A 25 -6.71 19.17 48.26
C ARG A 25 -6.70 17.89 47.41
N MET A 26 -7.81 17.15 47.38
CA MET A 26 -7.97 16.04 46.45
C MET A 26 -8.04 16.55 45.01
N GLN A 27 -8.77 17.64 44.75
CA GLN A 27 -8.84 18.26 43.44
C GLN A 27 -7.48 18.79 42.97
N GLU A 28 -6.71 19.44 43.84
CA GLU A 28 -5.36 19.92 43.53
C GLU A 28 -4.42 18.79 43.09
N ALA A 29 -4.50 17.63 43.76
CA ALA A 29 -3.73 16.46 43.37
C ALA A 29 -4.18 15.92 42.00
N GLU A 30 -5.48 15.88 41.72
CA GLU A 30 -6.00 15.49 40.41
C GLU A 30 -5.52 16.41 39.29
N ASP A 31 -5.55 17.73 39.53
CA ASP A 31 -5.13 18.75 38.58
C ASP A 31 -3.62 18.65 38.32
N ALA A 32 -2.81 18.36 39.34
CA ALA A 32 -1.37 18.15 39.19
C ALA A 32 -1.02 16.93 38.34
N PHE A 33 -1.71 15.79 38.54
CA PHE A 33 -1.52 14.61 37.68
C PHE A 33 -2.06 14.83 36.27
N GLY A 34 -3.15 15.58 36.10
CA GLY A 34 -3.66 15.97 34.79
C GLY A 34 -2.71 16.90 34.03
N PHE A 35 -2.04 17.81 34.74
CA PHE A 35 -0.99 18.65 34.18
C PHE A 35 0.22 17.82 33.73
N LEU A 36 0.72 16.92 34.59
CA LEU A 36 1.84 16.04 34.25
C LEU A 36 1.55 15.14 33.05
N ASP A 37 0.35 14.56 32.97
CA ASP A 37 -0.06 13.75 31.81
C ASP A 37 -0.11 14.60 30.53
N ARG A 38 -0.58 15.84 30.61
CA ARG A 38 -0.61 16.77 29.47
C ARG A 38 0.79 17.14 28.99
N GLU A 39 1.66 17.59 29.89
CA GLU A 39 3.05 17.96 29.57
C GLU A 39 3.85 16.77 29.02
N LEU A 40 3.74 15.59 29.63
CA LEU A 40 4.45 14.40 29.18
C LEU A 40 3.90 13.82 27.87
N SER A 41 2.62 14.07 27.56
CA SER A 41 2.03 13.63 26.30
C SER A 41 2.46 14.50 25.11
N GLY A 42 2.97 15.71 25.35
CA GLY A 42 3.26 16.69 24.29
C GLY A 42 2.00 17.22 23.58
N ILE A 43 0.81 16.80 24.00
CA ILE A 43 -0.47 17.21 23.41
C ILE A 43 -0.88 18.53 24.04
N LYS A 44 -0.65 19.63 23.31
CA LYS A 44 -1.23 20.93 23.63
C LYS A 44 -2.66 20.95 23.09
N PRO A 45 -3.70 21.03 23.93
CA PRO A 45 -5.06 21.23 23.45
C PRO A 45 -5.12 22.60 22.77
N THR A 46 -5.22 22.62 21.44
CA THR A 46 -5.49 23.84 20.69
C THR A 46 -6.95 24.20 20.93
N GLY A 47 -7.19 25.36 21.55
CA GLY A 47 -8.53 25.85 21.88
C GLY A 47 -9.40 26.21 20.66
N THR A 48 -8.88 26.02 19.46
CA THR A 48 -9.60 26.18 18.20
C THR A 48 -9.48 24.86 17.41
N ASN A 49 -10.60 24.35 16.91
CA ASN A 49 -10.70 23.21 15.98
C ASN A 49 -10.03 23.48 14.61
N GLU A 50 -9.05 24.40 14.54
CA GLU A 50 -8.46 24.92 13.31
C GLU A 50 -7.25 24.12 12.82
N LYS A 51 -6.79 23.15 13.61
CA LYS A 51 -5.71 22.26 13.18
C LYS A 51 -6.10 20.84 13.55
N LEU A 52 -6.63 20.12 12.56
CA LEU A 52 -6.48 18.67 12.50
C LEU A 52 -4.96 18.41 12.55
N ALA A 53 -4.42 18.27 13.75
CA ALA A 53 -3.14 17.64 13.93
C ALA A 53 -3.45 16.16 13.71
N GLU A 54 -3.24 15.67 12.49
CA GLU A 54 -3.13 14.23 12.25
C GLU A 54 -2.00 13.74 13.15
N VAL A 55 -2.38 13.22 14.30
CA VAL A 55 -1.49 12.44 15.14
C VAL A 55 -1.24 11.20 14.30
N MET A 56 -0.12 11.16 13.57
CA MET A 56 0.39 9.92 13.01
C MET A 56 0.53 8.96 14.19
N THR A 57 -0.45 8.08 14.32
CA THR A 57 -0.34 7.00 15.29
C THR A 57 0.71 6.05 14.76
N SER A 58 1.41 5.33 15.63
CA SER A 58 2.38 4.32 15.19
C SER A 58 1.76 3.24 14.28
N ALA A 59 0.43 3.14 14.23
CA ALA A 59 -0.29 2.30 13.30
C ALA A 59 -0.21 2.80 11.84
N ASP A 60 -0.14 4.11 11.62
CA ASP A 60 -0.09 4.71 10.28
C ASP A 60 1.28 4.58 9.62
N PHE A 61 2.32 4.36 10.42
CA PHE A 61 3.70 4.22 9.95
C PHE A 61 3.87 3.02 9.00
N THR A 62 3.25 1.88 9.30
CA THR A 62 3.32 0.69 8.44
C THR A 62 2.66 0.95 7.09
N TYR A 63 1.52 1.63 7.06
CA TYR A 63 0.84 1.99 5.83
C TYR A 63 1.67 2.97 4.99
N ALA A 64 2.27 3.98 5.62
CA ALA A 64 3.12 4.95 4.93
C ALA A 64 4.36 4.29 4.29
N ILE A 65 5.03 3.37 4.99
CA ILE A 65 6.16 2.63 4.42
C ILE A 65 5.70 1.72 3.29
N GLN A 66 4.61 0.98 3.49
CA GLN A 66 4.08 0.09 2.47
C GLN A 66 3.76 0.86 1.19
N GLU A 67 3.09 2.02 1.31
CA GLU A 67 2.76 2.86 0.18
C GLU A 67 4.01 3.42 -0.52
N PHE A 68 5.01 3.87 0.25
CA PHE A 68 6.29 4.33 -0.28
C PHE A 68 6.99 3.23 -1.10
N VAL A 69 7.14 2.04 -0.51
CA VAL A 69 7.79 0.89 -1.18
C VAL A 69 7.01 0.51 -2.44
N GLN A 70 5.68 0.44 -2.38
CA GLN A 70 4.85 0.11 -3.54
C GLN A 70 4.99 1.12 -4.68
N ARG A 71 5.05 2.43 -4.37
CA ARG A 71 5.25 3.47 -5.38
C ARG A 71 6.60 3.35 -6.08
N LYS A 72 7.67 3.09 -5.31
CA LYS A 72 9.03 2.91 -5.84
C LYS A 72 9.15 1.63 -6.67
N MET A 73 8.66 0.51 -6.12
CA MET A 73 8.68 -0.79 -6.78
C MET A 73 7.88 -0.78 -8.09
N LEU A 74 6.68 -0.18 -8.11
CA LEU A 74 5.85 -0.10 -9.31
C LEU A 74 6.53 0.72 -10.41
N GLY A 75 7.14 1.86 -10.05
CA GLY A 75 7.88 2.68 -11.01
C GLY A 75 9.08 1.95 -11.59
N ALA A 76 9.83 1.22 -10.76
CA ALA A 76 10.96 0.41 -11.19
C ALA A 76 10.53 -0.78 -12.09
N TYR A 77 9.42 -1.45 -11.77
CA TYR A 77 8.85 -2.52 -12.59
C TYR A 77 8.43 -2.03 -13.97
N GLN A 78 7.82 -0.85 -14.07
CA GLN A 78 7.41 -0.27 -15.36
C GLN A 78 8.60 0.09 -16.28
N GLN A 79 9.81 0.24 -15.73
CA GLN A 79 11.02 0.45 -16.54
C GLN A 79 11.56 -0.85 -17.14
N GLN A 80 11.17 -1.99 -16.57
CA GLN A 80 11.55 -3.29 -17.10
C GLN A 80 10.75 -3.55 -18.38
N THR A 81 11.47 -3.70 -19.49
CA THR A 81 10.87 -4.08 -20.77
C THR A 81 11.18 -5.53 -21.03
N PHE A 82 10.16 -6.32 -21.38
CA PHE A 82 10.37 -7.72 -21.70
C PHE A 82 10.33 -7.91 -23.22
N ALA A 83 11.26 -8.71 -23.74
CA ALA A 83 11.36 -8.96 -25.19
C ALA A 83 10.09 -9.53 -25.83
N PHE A 84 9.19 -10.12 -25.03
CA PHE A 84 7.92 -10.67 -25.51
C PHE A 84 6.78 -9.65 -25.57
N GLU A 85 6.86 -8.51 -24.89
CA GLU A 85 5.80 -7.50 -24.84
C GLU A 85 5.29 -7.06 -26.24
N PRO A 86 6.15 -6.78 -27.23
CA PRO A 86 5.67 -6.40 -28.56
C PRO A 86 5.05 -7.57 -29.35
N LEU A 87 5.24 -8.81 -28.89
CA LEU A 87 4.71 -10.02 -29.54
C LEU A 87 3.35 -10.44 -28.98
N VAL A 88 2.88 -9.80 -27.90
CA VAL A 88 1.63 -10.15 -27.22
C VAL A 88 0.64 -9.01 -27.27
N PHE A 89 -0.64 -9.35 -27.37
CA PHE A 89 -1.72 -8.39 -27.21
C PHE A 89 -2.05 -8.25 -25.72
N THR A 90 -1.88 -7.06 -25.15
CA THR A 90 -2.19 -6.77 -23.75
C THR A 90 -3.65 -6.38 -23.59
N ASP A 91 -4.32 -6.93 -22.58
CA ASP A 91 -5.72 -6.67 -22.29
C ASP A 91 -5.98 -6.73 -20.79
N THR A 92 -7.09 -6.13 -20.34
CA THR A 92 -7.52 -6.15 -18.94
C THR A 92 -8.81 -6.94 -18.79
N LEU A 93 -8.94 -7.67 -17.68
CA LEU A 93 -10.18 -8.34 -17.31
C LEU A 93 -10.84 -7.56 -16.16
N PRO A 94 -12.18 -7.47 -16.12
CA PRO A 94 -12.88 -6.73 -15.07
C PRO A 94 -12.82 -7.44 -13.70
N ASN A 95 -12.59 -8.76 -13.68
CA ASN A 95 -12.53 -9.58 -12.46
C ASN A 95 -11.74 -10.88 -12.70
N TYR A 96 -11.67 -11.74 -11.68
CA TYR A 96 -11.00 -13.04 -11.69
C TYR A 96 -11.83 -14.18 -12.33
N LEU A 97 -13.01 -13.88 -12.88
CA LEU A 97 -13.83 -14.90 -13.52
C LEU A 97 -13.26 -15.24 -14.90
N PRO A 98 -13.39 -16.51 -15.36
CA PRO A 98 -13.03 -16.87 -16.71
C PRO A 98 -13.87 -16.08 -17.72
N VAL A 99 -13.21 -15.32 -18.60
CA VAL A 99 -13.85 -14.60 -19.69
C VAL A 99 -13.54 -15.32 -20.99
N THR A 100 -14.57 -15.53 -21.78
CA THR A 100 -14.42 -16.04 -23.14
C THR A 100 -14.28 -14.87 -24.11
N ARG A 101 -13.25 -14.89 -24.96
CA ARG A 101 -13.09 -13.96 -26.08
C ARG A 101 -12.92 -14.71 -27.39
N TYR A 102 -13.37 -14.10 -28.47
CA TYR A 102 -13.16 -14.57 -29.83
C TYR A 102 -12.03 -13.76 -30.42
N LEU A 103 -10.96 -14.45 -30.82
CA LEU A 103 -9.79 -13.83 -31.42
C LEU A 103 -9.64 -14.36 -32.83
N ASP A 104 -9.57 -13.43 -33.78
CA ASP A 104 -9.18 -13.73 -35.15
C ASP A 104 -7.65 -13.63 -35.24
N GLN A 105 -6.99 -14.77 -35.17
CA GLN A 105 -5.54 -14.89 -35.40
C GLN A 105 -5.25 -15.52 -36.77
N ALA A 106 -6.25 -15.59 -37.66
CA ALA A 106 -6.05 -16.14 -38.99
C ALA A 106 -5.22 -15.14 -39.82
N GLY A 107 -3.98 -15.52 -40.13
CA GLY A 107 -3.17 -14.81 -41.10
C GLY A 107 -3.68 -15.06 -42.52
N VAL A 108 -3.56 -14.07 -43.40
CA VAL A 108 -3.74 -14.25 -44.84
C VAL A 108 -2.40 -14.71 -45.43
N ASP A 109 -1.92 -15.87 -44.97
CA ASP A 109 -0.61 -16.41 -45.39
C ASP A 109 -0.61 -16.89 -46.86
N ASP A 110 -1.78 -16.91 -47.50
CA ASP A 110 -2.02 -17.53 -48.81
C ASP A 110 -2.29 -16.52 -49.92
N LEU A 111 -1.44 -15.48 -50.02
CA LEU A 111 -1.41 -14.64 -51.22
C LEU A 111 -0.71 -15.40 -52.36
N GLU A 112 -1.48 -16.13 -53.16
CA GLU A 112 -0.97 -16.84 -54.33
C GLU A 112 -0.65 -15.85 -55.48
N TYR A 113 0.40 -16.15 -56.26
CA TYR A 113 0.69 -15.41 -57.49
C TYR A 113 -0.39 -15.65 -58.55
N VAL A 114 -1.00 -14.57 -59.06
CA VAL A 114 -1.99 -14.62 -60.14
C VAL A 114 -1.40 -13.94 -61.39
N GLY A 115 -1.30 -14.69 -62.49
CA GLY A 115 -0.85 -14.14 -63.78
C GLY A 115 -1.86 -13.17 -64.41
N GLU A 116 -1.45 -12.44 -65.46
CA GLU A 116 -2.17 -11.31 -66.07
C GLU A 116 -3.63 -11.58 -66.50
N LYS A 117 -4.02 -12.85 -66.69
CA LYS A 117 -5.39 -13.29 -66.99
C LYS A 117 -5.90 -14.42 -66.10
N GLY A 118 -5.21 -14.69 -64.99
CA GLY A 118 -5.62 -15.70 -64.01
C GLY A 118 -6.74 -15.19 -63.12
N GLN A 119 -7.60 -16.10 -62.67
CA GLN A 119 -8.54 -15.82 -61.58
C GLN A 119 -7.92 -16.30 -60.27
N ALA A 120 -7.93 -15.45 -59.25
CA ALA A 120 -7.49 -15.83 -57.91
C ALA A 120 -8.33 -17.00 -57.38
N ARG A 121 -7.71 -17.94 -56.67
CA ARG A 121 -8.46 -19.00 -56.00
C ARG A 121 -9.31 -18.39 -54.88
N PRO A 122 -10.54 -18.90 -54.67
CA PRO A 122 -11.34 -18.50 -53.53
C PRO A 122 -10.70 -19.01 -52.24
N GLY A 123 -10.20 -18.08 -51.42
CA GLY A 123 -9.79 -18.37 -50.04
C GLY A 123 -11.00 -18.41 -49.10
N TYR A 124 -10.77 -18.85 -47.87
CA TYR A 124 -11.73 -18.73 -46.77
C TYR A 124 -11.04 -18.10 -45.57
N VAL A 125 -11.76 -17.22 -44.87
CA VAL A 125 -11.35 -16.72 -43.56
C VAL A 125 -11.99 -17.65 -42.53
N THR A 126 -11.18 -18.29 -41.69
CA THR A 126 -11.72 -19.06 -40.56
C THR A 126 -12.35 -18.12 -39.55
N ASP A 127 -13.52 -18.48 -39.05
CA ASP A 127 -14.21 -17.69 -38.03
C ASP A 127 -13.39 -17.62 -36.73
N ALA A 128 -13.63 -16.59 -35.93
CA ALA A 128 -12.82 -16.29 -34.76
C ALA A 128 -12.80 -17.46 -33.76
N THR A 129 -11.61 -17.84 -33.28
CA THR A 129 -11.48 -18.98 -32.36
C THR A 129 -11.80 -18.56 -30.93
N LYS A 130 -12.60 -19.38 -30.24
CA LYS A 130 -12.95 -19.18 -28.83
C LYS A 130 -11.74 -19.46 -27.93
N LYS A 131 -11.27 -18.47 -27.19
CA LYS A 131 -10.29 -18.63 -26.10
C LYS A 131 -10.88 -18.21 -24.76
N GLN A 132 -10.50 -18.91 -23.70
CA GLN A 132 -10.87 -18.57 -22.32
C GLN A 132 -9.66 -18.07 -21.56
N TRP A 133 -9.81 -16.91 -20.93
CA TRP A 133 -8.78 -16.25 -20.14
C TRP A 133 -9.24 -16.15 -18.70
N GLN A 134 -8.31 -16.32 -17.76
CA GLN A 134 -8.54 -16.11 -16.34
C GLN A 134 -7.32 -15.44 -15.74
N VAL A 135 -7.54 -14.38 -14.96
CA VAL A 135 -6.48 -13.73 -14.18
C VAL A 135 -6.30 -14.48 -12.87
N TYR A 136 -5.06 -14.69 -12.48
CA TYR A 136 -4.69 -15.25 -11.17
C TYR A 136 -3.99 -14.18 -10.34
N ARG A 137 -4.14 -14.27 -9.02
CA ARG A 137 -3.45 -13.39 -8.08
C ARG A 137 -2.05 -13.95 -7.84
N TRP A 138 -1.04 -13.15 -8.17
CA TRP A 138 0.37 -13.45 -7.91
C TRP A 138 0.89 -12.41 -6.93
N GLU A 139 1.43 -12.88 -5.81
CA GLU A 139 1.92 -12.01 -4.74
C GLU A 139 3.25 -12.55 -4.24
N LYS A 140 4.12 -11.64 -3.82
CA LYS A 140 5.39 -11.95 -3.18
C LYS A 140 5.56 -11.04 -1.98
N GLN A 141 5.93 -11.64 -0.85
CA GLN A 141 6.22 -10.92 0.38
C GLN A 141 7.73 -10.77 0.52
N TYR A 142 8.17 -9.59 0.93
CA TYR A 142 9.56 -9.28 1.19
C TYR A 142 9.72 -8.76 2.61
N ASP A 143 10.76 -9.22 3.30
CA ASP A 143 11.12 -8.74 4.62
C ASP A 143 12.16 -7.62 4.50
N PHE A 144 11.91 -6.50 5.19
CA PHE A 144 12.87 -5.41 5.32
C PHE A 144 13.66 -5.55 6.62
N SER A 145 14.99 -5.42 6.54
CA SER A 145 15.80 -5.34 7.75
C SER A 145 15.53 -4.02 8.48
N TYR A 146 15.55 -4.06 9.81
CA TYR A 146 15.43 -2.84 10.61
C TYR A 146 16.54 -1.82 10.29
N GLU A 147 17.73 -2.32 9.91
CA GLU A 147 18.86 -1.50 9.49
C GLU A 147 18.58 -0.74 8.20
N ALA A 148 17.78 -1.31 7.28
CA ALA A 148 17.37 -0.61 6.07
C ALA A 148 16.46 0.60 6.36
N LEU A 149 15.64 0.51 7.41
CA LEU A 149 14.80 1.63 7.87
C LEU A 149 15.62 2.66 8.63
N LYS A 150 16.65 2.23 9.38
CA LYS A 150 17.49 3.13 10.17
C LYS A 150 18.48 3.91 9.30
N ASN A 151 19.04 3.26 8.28
CA ASN A 151 20.00 3.84 7.35
C ASN A 151 19.30 4.38 6.08
N ASP A 152 18.08 4.89 6.21
CA ASP A 152 17.38 5.53 5.11
C ASP A 152 17.99 6.91 4.75
N ASP A 153 18.79 7.48 5.64
CA ASP A 153 19.57 8.69 5.41
C ASP A 153 20.53 8.58 4.21
N ILE A 154 21.02 7.36 3.94
CA ILE A 154 21.82 7.02 2.76
C ILE A 154 20.98 6.48 1.58
N GLY A 155 19.65 6.53 1.67
CA GLY A 155 18.71 6.09 0.64
C GLY A 155 18.61 4.57 0.47
N TYR A 156 19.01 3.80 1.48
CA TYR A 156 19.07 2.35 1.36
C TYR A 156 17.69 1.70 1.17
N LEU A 157 16.65 2.22 1.83
CA LEU A 157 15.28 1.72 1.67
C LEU A 157 14.76 1.93 0.25
N GLU A 158 15.01 3.10 -0.32
CA GLU A 158 14.66 3.44 -1.72
C GLU A 158 15.34 2.49 -2.69
N ASN A 159 16.67 2.32 -2.58
CA ASN A 159 17.44 1.43 -3.44
C ASN A 159 16.93 -0.02 -3.38
N VAL A 160 16.61 -0.52 -2.19
CA VAL A 160 16.08 -1.89 -2.02
C VAL A 160 14.70 -2.02 -2.67
N ALA A 161 13.81 -1.03 -2.51
CA ALA A 161 12.50 -1.04 -3.14
C ALA A 161 12.58 -0.99 -4.67
N GLU A 162 13.53 -0.24 -5.22
CA GLU A 162 13.78 -0.19 -6.67
C GLU A 162 14.33 -1.52 -7.20
N LEU A 163 15.31 -2.11 -6.51
CA LEU A 163 15.85 -3.43 -6.85
C LEU A 163 14.76 -4.51 -6.85
N MET A 164 13.82 -4.47 -5.90
CA MET A 164 12.68 -5.38 -5.87
C MET A 164 11.75 -5.23 -7.08
N GLY A 165 11.63 -4.03 -7.63
CA GLY A 165 10.82 -3.79 -8.83
C GLY A 165 11.49 -4.25 -10.12
N GLN A 166 12.82 -4.30 -10.16
CA GLN A 166 13.60 -4.71 -11.33
C GLN A 166 13.92 -6.21 -11.38
N ALA A 167 13.75 -6.92 -10.26
CA ALA A 167 14.10 -8.33 -10.08
C ALA A 167 13.02 -9.29 -10.60
#